data_AF-A0A3D1GTR4-F1
#
_entry.id   AF-A0A3D1GTR4-F1
#
_cell.length_a   1.000
_cell.length_b   1.000
_cell.length_c   1.000
_cell.angle_alpha   90.00
_cell.angle_beta   90.00
_cell.angle_gamma   90.00
#
_symmetry.space_group_name_H-M   'P 1'
#
loop_
_entity.id
_entity.type
_entity.pdbx_description
1 polymer ?
#
loop_
_entity_poly.entity_id
_entity_poly.type
_entity_poly.pdbx_seq_one_letter_code
_entity_poly.pdbx_strand_id
1 'polypeptide(L)' 'AKEVWITHGREDALLHACAQLGITARALSLIGYEEASE' A
#
# COMPACT_ATOMS: atom_id res chain seq x y z
N ALA A 1 -6.35 -7.87 -15.30
CA ALA A 1 -5.49 -6.72 -14.96
C ALA A 1 -4.50 -7.16 -13.86
N LYS A 2 -3.27 -6.62 -13.83
CA LYS A 2 -2.35 -6.85 -12.71
C LYS A 2 -2.76 -5.93 -11.56
N GLU A 3 -3.09 -6.51 -10.41
CA GLU A 3 -3.41 -5.77 -9.18
C GLU A 3 -2.12 -5.50 -8.39
N VAL A 4 -1.92 -4.25 -7.96
CA VAL A 4 -0.76 -3.84 -7.17
C VAL A 4 -1.11 -3.92 -5.69
N TRP A 5 -0.30 -4.63 -4.91
CA TRP A 5 -0.47 -4.76 -3.46
C TRP A 5 0.60 -3.95 -2.73
N ILE A 6 0.17 -3.06 -1.83
CA ILE A 6 1.05 -2.23 -1.01
C ILE A 6 1.16 -2.87 0.36
N THR A 7 2.34 -3.28 0.80
CA THR A 7 2.53 -4.06 2.04
C THR A 7 2.81 -3.20 3.28
N HIS A 8 3.48 -2.07 3.11
CA HIS A 8 3.85 -1.14 4.19
C HIS A 8 4.27 0.22 3.62
N GLY A 9 4.27 1.26 4.46
CA GLY A 9 4.75 2.60 4.10
C GLY A 9 3.60 3.61 3.94
N ARG A 10 3.77 4.60 3.05
CA ARG A 10 2.77 5.65 2.79
C ARG A 10 1.69 5.17 1.82
N GLU A 11 0.90 4.21 2.28
CA GLU A 11 -0.13 3.54 1.49
C GLU A 11 -1.15 4.48 0.86
N ASP A 12 -1.63 5.51 1.56
CA ASP A 12 -2.55 6.52 1.00
C ASP A 12 -1.96 7.26 -0.20
N ALA A 13 -0.69 7.68 -0.10
CA ALA A 13 -0.02 8.40 -1.17
C ALA A 13 0.20 7.51 -2.40
N LEU A 14 0.52 6.23 -2.17
CA LEU A 14 0.72 5.24 -3.22
C LEU A 14 -0.60 4.88 -3.91
N LEU A 15 -1.68 4.70 -3.14
CA LEU A 15 -3.03 4.49 -3.68
C LEU A 15 -3.48 5.67 -4.56
N HIS A 16 -3.25 6.89 -4.10
CA HIS A 16 -3.56 8.10 -4.87
C HIS A 16 -2.79 8.15 -6.20
N ALA A 17 -1.48 7.86 -6.18
CA ALA A 17 -0.67 7.80 -7.39
C ALA A 17 -1.14 6.69 -8.35
N CYS A 18 -1.46 5.49 -7.84
CA CYS A 18 -2.02 4.41 -8.66
C CYS A 18 -3.35 4.80 -9.30
N ALA A 19 -4.24 5.47 -8.57
CA ALA A 19 -5.51 5.97 -9.10
C ALA A 19 -5.30 6.98 -10.24
N GLN A 20 -4.35 7.91 -10.09
CA GLN A 20 -4.00 8.86 -11.16
C GLN A 20 -3.46 8.17 -12.43
N LEU A 21 -2.79 7.03 -12.26
CA LEU A 21 -2.25 6.22 -13.37
C LEU A 21 -3.26 5.22 -13.95
N GLY A 22 -4.48 5.15 -13.40
CA GLY A 22 -5.48 4.14 -13.80
C GLY A 22 -5.11 2.72 -13.41
N ILE A 23 -4.23 2.55 -12.42
CA ILE A 23 -3.77 1.26 -11.91
C ILE A 23 -4.61 0.87 -10.70
N THR A 24 -5.17 -0.33 -10.73
CA THR A 24 -5.85 -0.91 -9.57
C THR A 24 -4.81 -1.31 -8.51
N ALA A 25 -4.89 -0.68 -7.35
CA ALA A 25 -4.03 -0.98 -6.21
C ALA A 25 -4.85 -1.18 -4.93
N ARG A 26 -4.35 -2.01 -4.02
CA ARG A 26 -4.94 -2.26 -2.70
C ARG A 26 -3.85 -2.26 -1.63
N ALA A 27 -4.12 -1.59 -0.52
CA ALA A 27 -3.30 -1.69 0.68
C ALA A 27 -3.51 -3.07 1.32
N LEU A 28 -2.42 -3.83 1.43
CA LEU A 28 -2.33 -5.01 2.26
C LEU A 28 -1.85 -4.53 3.63
N SER A 29 -2.81 -4.07 4.46
CA SER A 29 -2.52 -3.71 5.84
C SER A 29 -2.12 -4.97 6.60
N LEU A 30 -0.82 -5.28 6.62
CA LEU A 30 -0.26 -6.30 7.50
C LEU A 30 -0.28 -5.72 8.91
N ILE A 31 -1.39 -5.97 9.63
CA ILE A 31 -1.47 -5.78 11.08
C ILE A 31 -0.41 -6.71 11.69
N GLY A 32 0.76 -6.19 12.04
CA GLY A 32 1.81 -7.04 12.63
C GLY A 32 3.26 -6.57 12.57
N TYR A 33 3.56 -5.37 12.08
CA TYR A 33 4.83 -4.71 12.38
C TYR A 33 4.54 -3.35 13.01
N GLU A 34 3.94 -3.36 14.20
CA GLU A 34 4.34 -2.35 15.18
C GLU A 34 5.85 -2.45 15.31
N GLU A 35 6.52 -1.32 15.13
CA GLU A 35 7.96 -1.16 15.25
C GLU A 35 8.55 -2.06 16.35
N ALA A 36 9.29 -3.09 15.96
CA ALA A 36 10.26 -3.71 16.83
C ALA A 36 11.42 -2.72 17.00
N SER A 37 11.18 -1.66 17.76
CA SER A 37 12.20 -0.74 18.25
C SER A 37 12.04 -0.62 19.77
N GLU A 38 12.52 -1.64 20.47
CA GLU A 38 13.09 -1.50 21.81
C GLU A 38 14.58 -1.86 21.74
#